data_AF-A0A0F4IUI1-F1
#
_entry.id   AF-A0A0F4IUI1-F1
#
_cell.length_a   1.000
_cell.length_b   1.000
_cell.length_c   1.000
_cell.angle_alpha   90.00
_cell.angle_beta   90.00
_cell.angle_gamma   90.00
#
_symmetry.space_group_name_H-M   'P 1'
#
loop_
_entity.id
_entity.type
_entity.pdbx_description
1 polymer ?
#
loop_
_entity_poly.entity_id
_entity_poly.type
_entity_poly.pdbx_seq_one_letter_code
_entity_poly.pdbx_strand_id
1 'polypeptide(L)'
;MCWAVGEQEAGLDYLVDALLRHRVRIGEDTRAEIAVVAEGWGVREAVTRRLVECPGDGLPAELELVEGADTVVGVGDPALDGFLLIPWIRSTGSGRLLVRAHVEEPWGDLSLIPEYYGVLASGQGPVLRLFESFSAREALEELRRLP
;
A
#
# COMPACT_ATOMS: atom_id res chain seq x y z
N MET A 1 18.44 -19.54 -4.64
CA MET A 1 17.97 -18.71 -5.77
C MET A 1 17.74 -17.28 -5.26
N CYS A 2 18.79 -16.54 -4.90
CA CYS A 2 18.66 -15.16 -4.40
C CYS A 2 18.89 -14.09 -5.49
N TRP A 3 19.29 -14.50 -6.69
CA TRP A 3 19.69 -13.58 -7.76
C TRP A 3 18.51 -12.96 -8.50
N ALA A 4 17.43 -13.72 -8.73
CA ALA A 4 16.26 -13.23 -9.46
C ALA A 4 15.47 -12.16 -8.70
N VAL A 5 15.46 -12.23 -7.36
CA VAL A 5 14.75 -11.26 -6.50
C VAL A 5 15.52 -9.94 -6.45
N GLY A 6 16.84 -9.97 -6.20
CA GLY A 6 17.66 -8.74 -6.18
C GLY A 6 17.73 -7.99 -7.52
N GLU A 7 17.61 -8.68 -8.66
CA GLU A 7 17.51 -8.04 -9.98
C GLU A 7 16.16 -7.33 -10.21
N GLN A 8 15.07 -7.89 -9.69
CA GLN A 8 13.73 -7.29 -9.77
C GLN A 8 13.60 -6.08 -8.84
N GLU A 9 14.12 -6.19 -7.62
CA GLU A 9 14.23 -5.09 -6.65
C GLU A 9 14.98 -3.88 -7.25
N ALA A 10 16.14 -4.13 -7.87
CA ALA A 10 16.89 -3.09 -8.57
C ALA A 10 16.12 -2.53 -9.79
N GLY A 11 15.38 -3.38 -10.51
CA GLY A 11 14.58 -2.98 -11.67
C GLY A 11 13.50 -1.95 -11.31
N LEU A 12 12.81 -2.12 -10.18
CA LEU A 12 11.79 -1.17 -9.73
C LEU A 12 12.40 0.17 -9.31
N ASP A 13 13.56 0.12 -8.65
CA ASP A 13 14.32 1.30 -8.27
C ASP A 13 14.73 2.13 -9.50
N TYR A 14 15.24 1.47 -10.55
CA TYR A 14 15.57 2.12 -11.83
C TYR A 14 14.35 2.67 -12.56
N LEU A 15 13.20 1.98 -12.50
CA LEU A 15 11.97 2.47 -13.10
C LEU A 15 11.57 3.81 -12.46
N VAL A 16 11.49 3.85 -11.13
CA VAL A 16 11.07 5.05 -10.39
C VAL A 16 12.09 6.18 -10.57
N ASP A 17 13.39 5.85 -10.60
CA ASP A 17 14.45 6.79 -10.95
C ASP A 17 14.25 7.40 -12.34
N ALA A 18 13.94 6.58 -13.34
CA ALA A 18 13.71 7.04 -14.71
C ALA A 18 12.46 7.91 -14.81
N LEU A 19 11.36 7.53 -14.14
CA LEU A 19 10.14 8.33 -14.08
C LEU A 19 10.41 9.74 -13.54
N LEU A 20 11.18 9.84 -12.46
CA LEU A 20 11.60 11.11 -11.87
C LEU A 20 12.55 11.89 -12.79
N ARG A 21 13.64 11.26 -13.25
CA ARG A 21 14.66 11.89 -14.10
C ARG A 21 14.06 12.46 -15.39
N HIS A 22 13.14 11.74 -16.00
CA HIS A 22 12.50 12.13 -17.26
C HIS A 22 11.18 12.89 -17.06
N ARG A 23 10.79 13.16 -15.80
CA ARG A 23 9.53 13.83 -15.44
C ARG A 23 8.31 13.20 -16.12
N VAL A 24 8.30 11.88 -16.23
CA VAL A 24 7.16 11.13 -16.78
C VAL A 24 5.98 11.34 -15.84
N ARG A 25 4.86 11.82 -16.39
CA ARG A 25 3.64 12.01 -15.63
C ARG A 25 2.96 10.67 -15.41
N ILE A 26 2.64 10.37 -14.16
CA ILE A 26 1.89 9.17 -13.77
C ILE A 26 0.73 9.57 -12.86
N GLY A 27 -0.43 8.97 -13.11
CA GLY A 27 -1.62 9.11 -12.28
C GLY A 27 -1.55 8.31 -10.99
N GLU A 28 -2.47 8.59 -10.07
CA GLU A 28 -2.52 7.95 -8.76
C GLU A 28 -2.79 6.44 -8.83
N ASP A 29 -3.59 5.96 -9.80
CA ASP A 29 -3.79 4.53 -10.02
C ASP A 29 -2.48 3.81 -10.32
N THR A 30 -1.61 4.43 -11.12
CA THR A 30 -0.29 3.88 -11.44
C THR A 30 0.63 3.92 -10.23
N ARG A 31 0.55 4.96 -9.38
CA ARG A 31 1.32 4.99 -8.12
C ARG A 31 0.87 3.92 -7.15
N ALA A 32 -0.43 3.72 -6.98
CA ALA A 32 -1.01 2.67 -6.17
C ALA A 32 -0.54 1.28 -6.64
N GLU A 33 -0.54 1.05 -7.94
CA GLU A 33 -0.01 -0.17 -8.56
C GLU A 33 1.48 -0.38 -8.27
N ILE A 34 2.31 0.63 -8.51
CA ILE A 34 3.76 0.52 -8.26
C ILE A 34 4.02 0.32 -6.76
N ALA A 35 3.27 0.96 -5.87
CA ALA A 35 3.39 0.78 -4.43
C ALA A 35 3.10 -0.68 -4.02
N VAL A 36 2.06 -1.30 -4.58
CA VAL A 36 1.72 -2.71 -4.30
C VAL A 36 2.78 -3.67 -4.83
N VAL A 37 3.34 -3.41 -6.01
CA VAL A 37 4.48 -4.18 -6.53
C VAL A 37 5.70 -4.03 -5.63
N ALA A 38 6.01 -2.80 -5.19
CA ALA A 38 7.13 -2.54 -4.29
C ALA A 38 6.99 -3.25 -2.94
N GLU A 39 5.78 -3.28 -2.38
CA GLU A 39 5.46 -4.04 -1.16
C GLU A 39 5.70 -5.54 -1.37
N GLY A 40 5.15 -6.13 -2.44
CA GLY A 40 5.33 -7.55 -2.74
C GLY A 40 6.79 -7.96 -3.02
N TRP A 41 7.65 -7.01 -3.42
CA TRP A 41 9.07 -7.23 -3.65
C TRP A 41 9.96 -6.77 -2.48
N GLY A 42 9.39 -6.30 -1.37
CA GLY A 42 10.15 -5.89 -0.19
C GLY A 42 11.01 -4.63 -0.37
N VAL A 43 10.68 -3.77 -1.33
CA VAL A 43 11.43 -2.53 -1.66
C VAL A 43 10.61 -1.26 -1.45
N ARG A 44 9.50 -1.36 -0.73
CA ARG A 44 8.59 -0.26 -0.45
C ARG A 44 9.32 0.97 0.10
N GLU A 45 10.16 0.80 1.11
CA GLU A 45 10.85 1.89 1.81
C GLU A 45 11.73 2.71 0.86
N ALA A 46 12.34 2.06 -0.13
CA ALA A 46 13.18 2.70 -1.14
C ALA A 46 12.34 3.47 -2.19
N VAL A 47 11.10 3.04 -2.42
CA VAL A 47 10.27 3.47 -3.56
C VAL A 47 9.20 4.49 -3.14
N THR A 48 8.56 4.34 -1.98
CA THR A 48 7.35 5.09 -1.60
C THR A 48 7.56 6.59 -1.69
N ARG A 49 8.59 7.15 -1.05
CA ARG A 49 8.83 8.61 -1.07
C ARG A 49 9.07 9.15 -2.47
N ARG A 50 9.78 8.39 -3.30
CA ARG A 50 10.13 8.77 -4.67
C ARG A 50 8.92 8.70 -5.60
N LEU A 51 8.02 7.74 -5.36
CA LEU A 51 6.75 7.68 -6.08
C LEU A 51 5.92 8.93 -5.88
N VAL A 52 5.92 9.54 -4.69
CA VAL A 52 5.18 10.78 -4.40
C VAL A 52 5.74 11.97 -5.16
N GLU A 53 7.07 12.01 -5.32
CA GLU A 53 7.79 13.07 -6.02
C GLU A 53 7.55 13.05 -7.55
N CYS A 54 7.05 11.94 -8.12
CA CYS A 54 6.70 11.86 -9.53
C CYS A 54 5.63 12.92 -9.87
N PRO A 55 5.65 13.54 -11.07
CA PRO A 55 4.62 14.50 -11.45
C PRO A 55 3.29 13.78 -11.75
N GLY A 56 2.19 14.31 -11.22
CA GLY A 56 0.85 13.83 -11.55
C GLY A 56 0.49 14.05 -13.03
N ASP A 57 -0.36 13.19 -13.60
CA ASP A 57 -0.94 13.39 -14.92
C ASP A 57 -2.15 14.34 -14.94
N GLY A 58 -2.71 14.62 -13.76
CA GLY A 58 -3.84 15.53 -13.57
C GLY A 58 -5.19 14.94 -13.95
N LEU A 59 -5.26 13.63 -14.21
CA LEU A 59 -6.49 12.93 -14.52
C LEU A 59 -7.18 12.46 -13.24
N PRO A 60 -8.52 12.33 -13.23
CA PRO A 60 -9.22 11.63 -12.17
C PRO A 60 -8.69 10.19 -12.04
N ALA A 61 -8.50 9.74 -10.81
CA ALA A 61 -8.04 8.38 -10.50
C ALA A 61 -9.07 7.66 -9.63
N GLU A 62 -9.15 6.34 -9.76
CA GLU A 62 -10.03 5.50 -8.94
C GLU A 62 -9.40 5.16 -7.58
N LEU A 63 -8.07 5.25 -7.51
CA LEU A 63 -7.26 4.98 -6.34
C LEU A 63 -6.40 6.19 -6.00
N GLU A 64 -6.11 6.33 -4.72
CA GLU A 64 -5.27 7.38 -4.15
C GLU A 64 -4.35 6.75 -3.11
N LEU A 65 -3.05 7.05 -3.17
CA LEU A 65 -2.13 6.71 -2.09
C LEU A 65 -2.42 7.60 -0.86
N VAL A 66 -2.58 6.97 0.29
CA VAL A 66 -2.82 7.67 1.56
C VAL A 66 -1.50 7.79 2.31
N GLU A 67 -0.89 8.97 2.26
CA GLU A 67 0.34 9.27 2.98
C GLU A 67 0.09 9.82 4.39
N GLY A 68 0.90 9.37 5.35
CA GLY A 68 0.99 9.99 6.68
C GLY A 68 -0.31 10.03 7.48
N ALA A 69 -1.31 9.24 7.10
CA ALA A 69 -2.56 9.16 7.84
C ALA A 69 -2.34 8.47 9.18
N ASP A 70 -2.98 9.00 10.21
CA ASP A 70 -2.93 8.46 11.56
C ASP A 70 -3.33 6.98 11.55
N THR A 71 -2.64 6.18 12.38
CA THR A 71 -2.97 4.79 12.60
C THR A 71 -4.44 4.66 12.98
N VAL A 72 -5.15 3.79 12.27
CA VAL A 72 -6.55 3.51 12.54
C VAL A 72 -6.60 2.32 13.50
N VAL A 73 -7.43 2.42 14.54
CA VAL A 73 -7.73 1.26 15.37
C VAL A 73 -8.76 0.41 14.63
N GLY A 74 -8.40 -0.83 14.30
CA GLY A 74 -9.32 -1.79 13.69
C GLY A 74 -10.49 -2.06 14.62
N VAL A 75 -11.70 -1.65 14.23
CA VAL A 75 -12.89 -1.96 15.01
C VAL A 75 -13.61 -3.14 14.37
N GLY A 76 -13.74 -4.24 15.14
CA GLY A 76 -14.76 -5.27 14.88
C GLY A 76 -14.29 -6.62 14.34
N ASP A 77 -12.99 -6.84 14.13
CA ASP A 77 -12.47 -8.19 13.78
C ASP A 77 -11.50 -8.68 14.87
N PRO A 78 -11.84 -9.74 15.64
CA PRO A 78 -10.96 -10.31 16.66
C PRO A 78 -9.61 -10.80 16.12
N ALA A 79 -9.50 -11.10 14.83
CA ALA A 79 -8.23 -11.48 14.20
C ALA A 79 -7.23 -10.32 14.16
N LEU A 80 -7.70 -9.08 14.30
CA LEU A 80 -6.88 -7.88 14.32
C LEU A 80 -6.63 -7.34 15.75
N ASP A 81 -7.04 -8.07 16.78
CA ASP A 81 -6.73 -7.68 18.16
C ASP A 81 -5.21 -7.61 18.37
N GLY A 82 -4.73 -6.45 18.80
CA GLY A 82 -3.29 -6.19 19.00
C GLY A 82 -2.54 -5.69 17.77
N PHE A 83 -3.21 -5.50 16.64
CA PHE A 83 -2.61 -4.93 15.43
C PHE A 83 -2.86 -3.43 15.28
N LEU A 84 -1.86 -2.73 14.76
CA LEU A 84 -1.94 -1.34 14.33
C LEU A 84 -2.25 -1.30 12.84
N LEU A 85 -3.35 -0.65 12.44
CA LEU A 85 -3.74 -0.55 11.03
C LEU A 85 -3.23 0.74 10.43
N ILE A 86 -2.38 0.61 9.42
CA ILE A 86 -1.78 1.72 8.69
C ILE A 86 -2.53 1.92 7.38
N PRO A 87 -3.27 3.03 7.21
CA PRO A 87 -3.86 3.41 5.93
C PRO A 87 -2.85 3.37 4.80
N TRP A 88 -3.27 2.89 3.63
CA TRP A 88 -2.37 2.78 2.48
C TRP A 88 -2.98 3.25 1.17
N ILE A 89 -4.11 2.69 0.74
CA ILE A 89 -4.72 3.01 -0.56
C ILE A 89 -6.21 3.25 -0.38
N ARG A 90 -6.70 4.39 -0.85
CA ARG A 90 -8.13 4.73 -0.82
C ARG A 90 -8.74 4.54 -2.21
N SER A 91 -9.94 3.98 -2.25
CA SER A 91 -10.80 4.08 -3.44
C SER A 91 -11.52 5.43 -3.42
N THR A 92 -11.32 6.27 -4.44
CA THR A 92 -11.88 7.63 -4.49
C THR A 92 -13.40 7.62 -4.69
N GLY A 93 -13.92 6.63 -5.42
CA GLY A 93 -15.35 6.50 -5.68
C GLY A 93 -16.15 6.01 -4.46
N SER A 94 -15.61 5.05 -3.71
CA SER A 94 -16.33 4.43 -2.59
C SER A 94 -15.91 4.93 -1.20
N GLY A 95 -14.75 5.58 -1.09
CA GLY A 95 -14.16 6.00 0.18
C GLY A 95 -13.57 4.86 1.02
N ARG A 96 -13.60 3.63 0.52
CA ARG A 96 -12.99 2.46 1.18
C ARG A 96 -11.48 2.59 1.26
N LEU A 97 -10.91 1.91 2.25
CA LEU A 97 -9.50 2.02 2.57
C LEU A 97 -8.85 0.64 2.66
N LEU A 98 -7.83 0.40 1.86
CA LEU A 98 -6.88 -0.68 2.07
C LEU A 98 -5.88 -0.26 3.16
N VAL A 99 -5.76 -1.10 4.19
CA VAL A 99 -4.87 -0.93 5.33
C VAL A 99 -3.89 -2.08 5.44
N ARG A 100 -2.76 -1.81 6.09
CA ARG A 100 -1.74 -2.80 6.45
C ARG A 100 -1.72 -2.98 7.96
N ALA A 101 -1.86 -4.21 8.42
CA ALA A 101 -1.86 -4.55 9.84
C ALA A 101 -0.44 -4.92 10.28
N HIS A 102 0.09 -4.18 11.23
CA HIS A 102 1.42 -4.39 11.79
C HIS A 102 1.33 -4.69 13.28
N VAL A 103 2.29 -5.45 13.79
CA VAL A 103 2.54 -5.50 15.24
C VAL A 103 3.47 -4.36 15.63
N GLU A 104 3.29 -3.84 16.85
CA GLU A 104 4.29 -3.00 17.48
C GLU A 104 5.38 -3.91 18.08
N GLU A 105 6.61 -3.72 17.63
CA GLU A 105 7.76 -4.47 18.10
C GLU A 105 8.19 -4.00 19.50
N PRO A 106 8.90 -4.83 20.28
CA PRO A 106 9.33 -4.48 21.64
C PRO A 106 10.20 -3.21 21.74
N TRP A 107 10.79 -2.76 20.63
CA TRP A 107 11.58 -1.53 20.53
C TRP A 107 10.79 -0.31 20.04
N GLY A 108 9.47 -0.45 19.83
CA GLY A 108 8.54 0.64 19.53
C GLY A 108 8.33 0.95 18.04
N ASP A 109 8.97 0.21 17.14
CA ASP A 109 8.71 0.32 15.69
C ASP A 109 7.62 -0.66 15.25
N LEU A 110 7.06 -0.45 14.06
CA LEU A 110 6.16 -1.41 13.43
C LEU A 110 6.96 -2.58 12.83
N SER A 111 6.33 -3.76 12.76
CA SER A 111 6.88 -4.88 11.99
C SER A 111 7.20 -4.46 10.55
N LEU A 112 8.32 -4.95 10.01
CA LEU A 112 8.75 -4.59 8.65
C LEU A 112 7.73 -5.04 7.60
N ILE A 113 7.25 -6.28 7.75
CA ILE A 113 6.23 -6.88 6.88
C ILE A 113 4.89 -6.77 7.63
N PRO A 114 3.80 -6.36 6.96
CA PRO A 114 2.47 -6.43 7.55
C PRO A 114 2.05 -7.89 7.72
N GLU A 115 1.44 -8.23 8.85
CA GLU A 115 0.90 -9.56 9.09
C GLU A 115 -0.37 -9.81 8.27
N TYR A 116 -1.16 -8.75 8.06
CA TYR A 116 -2.38 -8.79 7.25
C TYR A 116 -2.57 -7.54 6.40
N TYR A 117 -3.34 -7.68 5.33
CA TYR A 117 -3.99 -6.56 4.64
C TYR A 117 -5.49 -6.60 4.92
N GLY A 118 -6.10 -5.43 5.10
CA GLY A 118 -7.53 -5.30 5.34
C GLY A 118 -8.17 -4.29 4.40
N VAL A 119 -9.40 -4.56 3.94
CA VAL A 119 -10.23 -3.56 3.27
C VAL A 119 -11.30 -3.07 4.24
N LEU A 120 -11.21 -1.82 4.65
CA LEU A 120 -12.18 -1.16 5.52
C LEU A 120 -13.28 -0.47 4.70
N ALA A 121 -14.50 -0.45 5.24
CA ALA A 121 -15.60 0.30 4.64
C ALA A 121 -15.30 1.81 4.55
N SER A 122 -14.53 2.34 5.50
CA SER A 122 -14.00 3.70 5.53
C SER A 122 -12.86 3.77 6.56
N GLY A 123 -12.19 4.92 6.70
CA GLY A 123 -11.08 5.10 7.65
C GLY A 123 -11.40 4.85 9.14
N GLN A 124 -12.66 4.65 9.52
CA GLN A 124 -13.08 4.20 10.86
C GLN A 124 -14.16 3.11 10.80
N GLY A 125 -14.38 2.54 9.62
CA GLY A 125 -15.42 1.56 9.36
C GLY A 125 -14.99 0.12 9.68
N PRO A 126 -15.93 -0.84 9.67
CA PRO A 126 -15.60 -2.24 9.88
C PRO A 126 -14.71 -2.78 8.76
N VAL A 127 -13.95 -3.82 9.10
CA VAL A 127 -13.20 -4.62 8.14
C VAL A 127 -14.16 -5.45 7.31
N LEU A 128 -14.10 -5.30 5.99
CA LEU A 128 -14.93 -6.04 5.04
C LEU A 128 -14.27 -7.35 4.62
N ARG A 129 -12.94 -7.34 4.48
CA ARG A 129 -12.11 -8.47 4.04
C ARG A 129 -10.72 -8.38 4.67
N LEU A 130 -10.14 -9.55 4.94
CA LEU A 130 -8.78 -9.74 5.41
C LEU A 130 -8.01 -10.65 4.46
N PHE A 131 -6.71 -10.39 4.36
CA PHE A 131 -5.76 -11.09 3.50
C PHE A 131 -4.44 -11.30 4.26
N GLU A 132 -3.73 -12.37 3.95
CA GLU A 132 -2.43 -12.72 4.54
C GLU A 132 -1.31 -11.77 4.10
N SER A 133 -0.19 -11.78 4.83
CA SER A 133 1.01 -10.92 4.69
C SER A 133 1.65 -10.81 3.30
N PHE A 134 1.34 -11.73 2.37
CA PHE A 134 1.85 -11.73 0.99
C PHE A 134 0.77 -11.50 -0.07
N SER A 135 -0.43 -11.10 0.34
CA SER A 135 -1.60 -10.96 -0.55
C SER A 135 -1.96 -9.51 -0.86
N ALA A 136 -0.96 -8.63 -0.95
CA ALA A 136 -1.14 -7.20 -1.25
C ALA A 136 -1.87 -6.98 -2.58
N ARG A 137 -1.58 -7.82 -3.58
CA ARG A 137 -2.19 -7.74 -4.92
C ARG A 137 -3.67 -8.09 -4.86
N GLU A 138 -4.01 -9.18 -4.22
CA GLU A 138 -5.39 -9.65 -4.04
C GLU A 138 -6.21 -8.63 -3.25
N ALA A 139 -5.61 -8.02 -2.23
CA ALA A 139 -6.26 -6.97 -1.43
C ALA A 139 -6.55 -5.71 -2.26
N LEU A 140 -5.63 -5.28 -3.15
CA LEU A 140 -5.86 -4.19 -4.10
C LEU A 140 -7.00 -4.53 -5.08
N GLU A 141 -7.02 -5.75 -5.60
CA GLU A 141 -8.07 -6.21 -6.53
C GLU A 141 -9.44 -6.28 -5.85
N GLU A 142 -9.51 -6.64 -4.58
CA GLU A 142 -10.75 -6.57 -3.80
C GLU A 142 -11.20 -5.12 -3.57
N LEU A 143 -10.28 -4.21 -3.22
CA LEU A 143 -10.59 -2.79 -3.06
C LEU A 143 -11.28 -2.20 -4.31
N ARG A 144 -10.82 -2.60 -5.50
CA ARG A 144 -11.41 -2.18 -6.78
C ARG A 144 -12.76 -2.82 -7.09
N ARG A 145 -12.97 -4.08 -6.66
CA ARG A 145 -14.19 -4.84 -6.98
C ARG A 145 -15.38 -4.45 -6.11
N LEU A 146 -15.14 -3.99 -4.89
CA LEU A 146 -16.22 -3.63 -3.97
C LEU A 146 -16.92 -2.33 -4.43
N PRO A 147 -18.25 -2.34 -4.61
CA PRO A 147 -19.03 -1.24 -5.19
C PRO A 147 -19.13 -0.03 -4.27
#